data_AF-A0A852A761-F1
#
_entry.id   AF-A0A852A761-F1
#
_cell.length_a   1.000
_cell.length_b   1.000
_cell.length_c   1.000
_cell.angle_alpha   90.00
_cell.angle_beta   90.00
_cell.angle_gamma   90.00
#
_symmetry.space_group_name_H-M   'P 1'
#
loop_
_entity.id
_entity.type
_entity.pdbx_description
1 polymer ?
#
loop_
_entity_poly.entity_id
_entity_poly.type
_entity_poly.pdbx_seq_one_letter_code
_entity_poly.pdbx_strand_id
1 'polypeptide(L)'
;SLAAVGPSLEVLGQVGQSLDRPVWLNGDILPGPCGSCAPLDARAFLGAVTSSCPDATLCRVCSQCPRCVSPGYEWPMVQEMWRLCQALSQPVTFAVRAALVPGSVPQLQWLLQQCRRFSLTVWTGKEDVYSVEDLLLIRENFDKSRVYYDIFEPQNSEFKKAIGI
;
A
#
# COMPACT_ATOMS: atom_id res chain seq x y z
N SER A 1 11.82 -12.57 0.84
CA SER A 1 11.46 -13.69 -0.06
C SER A 1 10.27 -14.44 0.52
N LEU A 2 9.58 -15.27 -0.27
CA LEU A 2 8.41 -16.01 0.21
C LEU A 2 8.77 -16.97 1.37
N ALA A 3 9.99 -17.52 1.36
CA ALA A 3 10.49 -18.39 2.43
C ALA A 3 10.57 -17.72 3.81
N ALA A 4 10.65 -16.39 3.88
CA ALA A 4 10.68 -15.66 5.14
C ALA A 4 9.29 -15.47 5.76
N VAL A 5 8.21 -15.63 4.99
CA VAL A 5 6.85 -15.32 5.45
C VAL A 5 6.43 -16.20 6.63
N GLY A 6 6.62 -17.52 6.53
CA GLY A 6 6.27 -18.47 7.60
C GLY A 6 6.98 -18.15 8.93
N PRO A 7 8.33 -18.09 8.96
CA PRO A 7 9.07 -17.74 10.17
C PRO A 7 8.70 -16.36 10.73
N SER A 8 8.45 -15.36 9.89
CA SER A 8 8.00 -14.04 10.35
C SER A 8 6.63 -14.08 11.02
N LEU A 9 5.69 -14.87 10.48
CA LEU A 9 4.36 -15.04 11.06
C LEU A 9 4.40 -15.83 12.37
N GLU A 10 5.32 -16.78 12.50
CA GLU A 10 5.54 -17.52 13.76
C GLU A 10 6.02 -16.58 14.88
N VAL A 11 7.03 -15.76 14.60
CA VAL A 11 7.49 -14.73 15.54
C VAL A 11 6.38 -13.76 15.87
N LEU A 12 5.60 -13.32 14.88
CA LEU A 12 4.46 -12.43 15.09
C LEU A 12 3.40 -13.07 16.00
N GLY A 13 3.12 -14.37 15.84
CA GLY A 13 2.19 -15.10 16.70
C GLY A 13 2.62 -15.15 18.17
N GLN A 14 3.93 -15.15 18.44
CA GLN A 14 4.47 -15.14 19.81
C GLN A 14 4.33 -13.79 20.50
N VAL A 15 4.43 -12.68 19.75
CA VAL A 15 4.32 -11.32 20.30
C VAL A 15 2.95 -10.68 20.11
N GLY A 16 2.09 -11.26 19.25
CA GLY A 16 0.86 -10.63 18.78
C GLY A 16 -0.13 -10.26 19.88
N GLN A 17 -0.26 -11.10 20.92
CA GLN A 17 -1.14 -10.80 22.05
C GLN A 17 -0.69 -9.59 22.90
N SER A 18 0.57 -9.19 22.78
CA SER A 18 1.14 -8.05 23.51
C SER A 18 1.09 -6.73 22.72
N LEU A 19 0.57 -6.75 21.50
CA LEU A 19 0.49 -5.57 20.64
C LEU A 19 -0.84 -4.83 20.88
N ASP A 20 -0.75 -3.59 21.37
CA ASP A 20 -1.92 -2.71 21.56
C ASP A 20 -2.41 -2.05 20.27
N ARG A 21 -1.81 -2.40 19.11
CA ARG A 21 -2.08 -1.78 17.82
C ARG A 21 -2.26 -2.84 16.73
N PRO A 22 -3.10 -2.57 15.70
CA PRO A 22 -3.22 -3.46 14.56
C PRO A 22 -1.88 -3.65 13.85
N VAL A 23 -1.64 -4.87 13.38
CA VAL A 23 -0.44 -5.23 12.64
C VAL A 23 -0.69 -5.08 11.15
N TRP A 24 0.25 -4.44 10.45
CA TRP A 24 0.23 -4.35 9.00
C TRP A 24 1.33 -5.23 8.41
N LEU A 25 0.95 -6.06 7.44
CA LEU A 25 1.87 -6.99 6.78
C LEU A 25 2.05 -6.57 5.33
N ASN A 26 3.26 -6.10 5.01
CA ASN A 26 3.63 -5.64 3.67
C ASN A 26 4.14 -6.82 2.81
N GLY A 27 3.72 -6.87 1.55
CA GLY A 27 4.25 -7.84 0.58
C GLY A 27 4.17 -7.36 -0.87
N ASP A 28 5.27 -7.53 -1.61
CA ASP A 28 5.37 -7.27 -3.05
C ASP A 28 4.75 -8.42 -3.85
N ILE A 29 3.42 -8.54 -3.86
CA ILE A 29 2.70 -9.64 -4.54
C ILE A 29 2.18 -9.26 -5.94
N LEU A 30 2.37 -8.01 -6.36
CA LEU A 30 2.05 -7.52 -7.70
C LEU A 30 3.21 -6.70 -8.26
N PRO A 31 3.44 -6.74 -9.59
CA PRO A 31 4.41 -5.86 -10.22
C PRO A 31 3.95 -4.40 -10.08
N GLY A 32 4.90 -3.51 -9.77
CA GLY A 32 4.67 -2.07 -9.83
C GLY A 32 4.56 -1.52 -11.23
N PRO A 33 4.09 -0.27 -11.36
CA PRO A 33 4.29 0.49 -12.58
C PRO A 33 5.78 0.42 -12.95
N CYS A 34 6.06 -0.19 -14.10
CA CYS A 34 7.40 -0.43 -14.60
C CYS A 34 8.31 -1.26 -13.66
N GLY A 35 7.75 -2.20 -12.89
CA GLY A 35 8.49 -3.04 -11.96
C GLY A 35 9.49 -4.00 -12.62
N SER A 36 10.70 -4.09 -12.05
CA SER A 36 11.75 -5.04 -12.45
C SER A 36 11.93 -6.21 -11.48
N CYS A 37 11.35 -6.14 -10.27
CA CYS A 37 11.43 -7.21 -9.28
C CYS A 37 10.31 -8.25 -9.49
N ALA A 38 10.69 -9.53 -9.50
CA ALA A 38 9.74 -10.62 -9.53
C ALA A 38 8.85 -10.57 -8.27
N PRO A 39 7.53 -10.46 -8.40
CA PRO A 39 6.63 -10.44 -7.26
C PRO A 39 6.66 -11.77 -6.52
N LEU A 40 6.39 -11.72 -5.22
CA LEU A 40 6.05 -12.91 -4.43
C LEU A 40 4.81 -13.58 -5.03
N ASP A 41 4.71 -14.90 -4.87
CA ASP A 41 3.47 -15.60 -5.20
C ASP A 41 2.33 -15.04 -4.33
N ALA A 42 1.39 -14.37 -4.99
CA ALA A 42 0.29 -13.70 -4.33
C ALA A 42 -0.60 -14.66 -3.53
N ARG A 43 -0.87 -15.85 -4.07
CA ARG A 43 -1.76 -16.82 -3.42
C ARG A 43 -1.09 -17.44 -2.20
N ALA A 44 0.18 -17.79 -2.30
CA ALA A 44 0.94 -18.34 -1.20
C ALA A 44 1.11 -17.32 -0.07
N PHE A 45 1.44 -16.06 -0.41
CA PHE A 45 1.57 -14.98 0.57
C PHE A 45 0.24 -14.71 1.28
N LEU A 46 -0.83 -14.46 0.50
CA LEU A 46 -2.15 -14.16 1.06
C LEU A 46 -2.70 -15.35 1.86
N GLY A 47 -2.51 -16.58 1.37
CA GLY A 47 -2.89 -17.79 2.09
C GLY A 47 -2.22 -17.90 3.45
N ALA A 48 -0.89 -17.73 3.51
CA ALA A 48 -0.15 -17.79 4.76
C ALA A 48 -0.59 -16.70 5.75
N VAL A 49 -0.72 -15.45 5.29
CA VAL A 49 -1.12 -14.34 6.17
C VAL A 49 -2.55 -14.53 6.67
N THR A 50 -3.48 -14.86 5.78
CA THR A 50 -4.90 -15.05 6.16
C THR A 50 -5.10 -16.21 7.13
N SER A 51 -4.28 -17.27 7.05
CA SER A 51 -4.35 -18.39 7.98
C SER A 51 -3.73 -18.09 9.34
N SER A 52 -2.64 -17.33 9.39
CA SER A 52 -1.85 -17.15 10.63
C SER A 52 -2.17 -15.85 11.36
N CYS A 53 -2.66 -14.83 10.66
CA CYS A 53 -2.94 -13.50 11.21
C CYS A 53 -4.24 -12.94 10.60
N PRO A 54 -5.42 -13.48 10.97
CA PRO A 54 -6.69 -13.06 10.41
C PRO A 54 -7.05 -11.60 10.72
N ASP A 55 -6.46 -11.00 11.75
CA ASP A 55 -6.72 -9.61 12.14
C ASP A 55 -5.71 -8.59 11.56
N ALA A 56 -4.71 -9.05 10.81
CA ALA A 56 -3.71 -8.16 10.22
C ALA A 56 -4.27 -7.42 9.01
N THR A 57 -3.92 -6.13 8.88
CA THR A 57 -4.18 -5.36 7.66
C THR A 57 -3.13 -5.75 6.61
N LEU A 58 -3.59 -6.20 5.46
CA LEU A 58 -2.71 -6.55 4.35
C LEU A 58 -2.31 -5.29 3.60
N CYS A 59 -1.01 -5.03 3.53
CA CYS A 59 -0.46 -3.91 2.78
C CYS A 59 0.24 -4.44 1.53
N ARG A 60 -0.24 -4.04 0.35
CA ARG A 60 0.37 -4.50 -0.90
C ARG A 60 1.25 -3.43 -1.51
N VAL A 61 2.52 -3.78 -1.72
CA VAL A 61 3.47 -2.91 -2.41
C VAL A 61 3.57 -3.34 -3.89
N CYS A 62 3.50 -2.35 -4.77
CA CYS A 62 3.84 -2.46 -6.18
C CYS A 62 5.34 -2.21 -6.31
N SER A 63 6.14 -3.22 -6.62
CA SER A 63 7.59 -3.05 -6.79
C SER A 63 7.88 -2.25 -8.06
N GLN A 64 8.37 -1.00 -7.94
CA GLN A 64 8.67 -0.12 -9.09
C GLN A 64 10.18 -0.09 -9.40
N CYS A 65 10.52 0.07 -10.69
CA CYS A 65 11.86 0.46 -11.13
C CYS A 65 12.10 1.97 -10.91
N PRO A 66 13.18 2.38 -10.21
CA PRO A 66 13.48 3.80 -9.93
C PRO A 66 13.68 4.70 -11.15
N ARG A 67 13.86 4.13 -12.35
CA ARG A 67 14.23 4.86 -13.58
C ARG A 67 13.10 5.02 -14.59
N CYS A 68 11.88 4.64 -14.23
CA CYS A 68 10.80 4.59 -15.19
C CYS A 68 9.84 5.77 -15.06
N VAL A 69 9.60 6.43 -16.19
CA VAL A 69 8.58 7.47 -16.35
C VAL A 69 7.23 6.77 -16.57
N SER A 70 6.56 6.39 -15.48
CA SER A 70 5.16 5.92 -15.54
C SER A 70 4.22 7.10 -15.31
N PRO A 71 3.12 7.23 -16.07
CA PRO A 71 2.06 8.20 -15.74
C PRO A 71 1.32 7.83 -14.44
N GLY A 72 1.49 6.61 -13.91
CA GLY A 72 0.92 6.18 -12.64
C GLY A 72 0.45 4.73 -12.64
N TYR A 73 -0.64 4.45 -11.92
CA TYR A 73 -1.35 3.18 -11.88
C TYR A 73 -2.45 3.15 -12.94
N GLU A 74 -2.31 2.23 -13.88
CA GLU A 74 -3.27 2.07 -14.96
C GLU A 74 -4.47 1.19 -14.55
N TRP A 75 -5.54 1.23 -15.34
CA TRP A 75 -6.75 0.45 -15.11
C TRP A 75 -6.50 -1.06 -14.91
N PRO A 76 -5.70 -1.74 -15.76
CA PRO A 76 -5.44 -3.17 -15.56
C PRO A 76 -4.75 -3.46 -14.23
N MET A 77 -3.89 -2.54 -13.77
CA MET A 77 -3.19 -2.68 -12.49
C MET A 77 -4.19 -2.62 -11.34
N VAL A 78 -5.02 -1.58 -11.27
CA VAL A 78 -6.00 -1.43 -10.16
C VAL A 78 -7.12 -2.49 -10.20
N GLN A 79 -7.44 -3.03 -11.37
CA GLN A 79 -8.39 -4.14 -11.50
C GLN A 79 -7.80 -5.44 -10.98
N GLU A 80 -6.54 -5.74 -11.29
CA GLU A 80 -5.85 -6.91 -10.74
C GLU A 80 -5.68 -6.79 -9.23
N MET A 81 -5.37 -5.58 -8.77
CA MET A 81 -5.33 -5.21 -7.37
C MET A 81 -6.63 -5.56 -6.62
N TRP A 82 -7.78 -5.23 -7.21
CA TRP A 82 -9.10 -5.59 -6.70
C TRP A 82 -9.35 -7.10 -6.77
N ARG A 83 -9.06 -7.73 -7.92
CA ARG A 83 -9.33 -9.16 -8.16
C ARG A 83 -8.66 -10.07 -7.14
N LEU A 84 -7.44 -9.74 -6.72
CA LEU A 84 -6.71 -10.50 -5.70
C LEU A 84 -7.28 -10.32 -4.29
N CYS A 85 -7.86 -9.15 -4.00
CA CYS A 85 -8.24 -8.77 -2.63
C CYS A 85 -9.73 -8.85 -2.35
N GLN A 86 -10.59 -8.93 -3.37
CA GLN A 86 -12.05 -8.91 -3.19
C GLN A 86 -12.59 -10.02 -2.28
N ALA A 87 -11.94 -11.19 -2.29
CA ALA A 87 -12.36 -12.36 -1.52
C ALA A 87 -11.81 -12.38 -0.09
N LEU A 88 -10.85 -11.50 0.23
CA LEU A 88 -10.29 -11.41 1.57
C LEU A 88 -11.34 -10.83 2.51
N SER A 89 -11.33 -11.21 3.79
CA SER A 89 -12.20 -10.62 4.83
C SER A 89 -11.50 -9.51 5.63
N GLN A 90 -10.17 -9.51 5.61
CA GLN A 90 -9.31 -8.55 6.32
C GLN A 90 -9.39 -7.12 5.75
N PRO A 91 -9.09 -6.08 6.54
CA PRO A 91 -8.74 -4.78 6.01
C PRO A 91 -7.55 -4.89 5.03
N VAL A 92 -7.59 -4.11 3.94
CA VAL A 92 -6.53 -4.11 2.93
C VAL A 92 -6.13 -2.67 2.64
N THR A 93 -4.86 -2.36 2.81
CA THR A 93 -4.29 -1.09 2.37
C THR A 93 -3.43 -1.31 1.12
N PHE A 94 -3.63 -0.50 0.09
CA PHE A 94 -2.83 -0.58 -1.13
C PHE A 94 -1.70 0.43 -1.03
N ALA A 95 -0.46 -0.06 -0.97
CA ALA A 95 0.70 0.80 -0.91
C ALA A 95 0.96 1.41 -2.28
N VAL A 96 0.84 2.73 -2.35
CA VAL A 96 0.99 3.51 -3.58
C VAL A 96 2.06 4.58 -3.40
N ARG A 97 2.94 4.70 -4.39
CA ARG A 97 3.93 5.77 -4.52
C ARG A 97 3.27 7.15 -4.57
N ALA A 98 3.63 8.06 -3.68
CA ALA A 98 3.07 9.42 -3.66
C ALA A 98 3.21 10.13 -5.02
N ALA A 99 4.39 10.02 -5.65
CA ALA A 99 4.68 10.62 -6.96
C ALA A 99 3.76 10.13 -8.10
N LEU A 100 3.10 8.98 -7.94
CA LEU A 100 2.25 8.39 -8.97
C LEU A 100 0.75 8.62 -8.73
N VAL A 101 0.35 8.96 -7.50
CA VAL A 101 -1.06 9.13 -7.16
C VAL A 101 -1.73 10.25 -7.97
N PRO A 102 -1.12 11.44 -8.19
CA PRO A 102 -1.75 12.49 -8.98
C PRO A 102 -2.20 12.05 -10.38
N GLY A 103 -1.40 11.24 -11.06
CA GLY A 103 -1.73 10.68 -12.38
C GLY A 103 -2.71 9.49 -12.35
N SER A 104 -3.10 9.03 -11.16
CA SER A 104 -3.87 7.78 -10.96
C SER A 104 -5.14 7.95 -10.13
N VAL A 105 -5.55 9.20 -9.86
CA VAL A 105 -6.68 9.49 -8.97
C VAL A 105 -7.94 8.73 -9.39
N PRO A 106 -8.40 8.74 -10.66
CA PRO A 106 -9.61 8.02 -11.06
C PRO A 106 -9.54 6.51 -10.80
N GLN A 107 -8.39 5.89 -11.08
CA GLN A 107 -8.15 4.46 -10.94
C GLN A 107 -8.16 4.05 -9.46
N LEU A 108 -7.49 4.82 -8.61
CA LEU A 108 -7.40 4.55 -7.18
C LEU A 108 -8.73 4.86 -6.47
N GLN A 109 -9.46 5.89 -6.90
CA GLN A 109 -10.81 6.15 -6.39
C GLN A 109 -11.76 4.99 -6.72
N TRP A 110 -11.74 4.50 -7.97
CA TRP A 110 -12.51 3.32 -8.35
C TRP A 110 -12.16 2.11 -7.47
N LEU A 111 -10.86 1.87 -7.22
CA LEU A 111 -10.41 0.77 -6.36
C LEU A 111 -10.98 0.87 -4.95
N LEU A 112 -10.92 2.05 -4.32
CA LEU A 112 -11.47 2.26 -2.97
C LEU A 112 -13.01 2.19 -2.92
N GLN A 113 -13.70 2.43 -4.03
CA GLN A 113 -15.16 2.27 -4.11
C GLN A 113 -15.60 0.81 -4.11
N GLN A 114 -14.73 -0.13 -4.52
CA GLN A 114 -15.09 -1.55 -4.62
C GLN A 114 -15.36 -2.19 -3.26
N CYS A 115 -14.69 -1.74 -2.20
CA CYS A 115 -14.90 -2.27 -0.86
C CYS A 115 -14.57 -1.24 0.22
N ARG A 116 -15.44 -1.10 1.23
CA ARG A 116 -15.20 -0.19 2.38
C ARG A 116 -13.95 -0.53 3.19
N ARG A 117 -13.51 -1.79 3.15
CA ARG A 117 -12.31 -2.29 3.85
C ARG A 117 -11.00 -1.92 3.16
N PHE A 118 -11.07 -1.32 1.97
CA PHE A 118 -9.89 -0.91 1.23
C PHE A 118 -9.42 0.47 1.67
N SER A 119 -8.12 0.68 1.72
CA SER A 119 -7.47 1.95 2.03
C SER A 119 -6.20 2.11 1.18
N LEU A 120 -5.55 3.26 1.27
CA LEU A 120 -4.24 3.52 0.66
C LEU A 120 -3.18 3.76 1.73
N THR A 121 -1.99 3.21 1.52
CA THR A 121 -0.77 3.62 2.21
C THR A 121 0.09 4.36 1.19
N VAL A 122 0.11 5.68 1.28
CA VAL A 122 0.90 6.54 0.40
C VAL A 122 2.31 6.59 0.95
N TRP A 123 3.28 6.12 0.16
CA TRP A 123 4.67 6.03 0.59
C TRP A 123 5.63 6.62 -0.44
N THR A 124 6.84 6.94 0.00
CA THR A 124 7.88 7.54 -0.85
C THR A 124 9.19 6.78 -0.78
N GLY A 125 9.91 6.75 -1.88
CA GLY A 125 11.28 6.26 -1.99
C GLY A 125 12.26 7.41 -2.05
N LYS A 126 13.55 7.08 -1.88
CA LYS A 126 14.63 8.08 -1.88
C LYS A 126 14.75 8.86 -3.18
N GLU A 127 14.40 8.23 -4.30
CA GLU A 127 14.51 8.81 -5.65
C GLU A 127 13.17 9.38 -6.15
N ASP A 128 12.11 9.31 -5.34
CA ASP A 128 10.79 9.81 -5.76
C ASP A 128 10.79 11.34 -5.74
N VAL A 129 10.37 11.94 -6.85
CA VAL A 129 10.17 13.38 -6.96
C VAL A 129 8.68 13.67 -6.82
N TYR A 130 8.32 14.41 -5.77
CA TYR A 130 6.95 14.82 -5.45
C TYR A 130 6.98 16.10 -4.60
N SER A 131 5.91 16.87 -4.64
CA SER A 131 5.76 18.11 -3.87
C SER A 131 4.81 17.95 -2.68
N VAL A 132 4.75 18.98 -1.83
CA VAL A 132 3.71 19.06 -0.78
C VAL A 132 2.33 19.22 -1.41
N GLU A 133 2.24 19.94 -2.52
CA GLU A 133 1.01 20.12 -3.31
C GLU A 133 0.48 18.77 -3.83
N ASP A 134 1.35 17.85 -4.25
CA ASP A 134 0.94 16.50 -4.63
C ASP A 134 0.28 15.78 -3.45
N LEU A 135 0.84 15.88 -2.24
CA LEU A 135 0.26 15.27 -1.04
C LEU A 135 -1.07 15.92 -0.63
N LEU A 136 -1.20 17.23 -0.81
CA LEU A 136 -2.45 17.96 -0.57
C LEU A 136 -3.52 17.53 -1.57
N LEU A 137 -3.17 17.36 -2.85
CA LEU A 137 -4.07 16.84 -3.88
C LEU A 137 -4.60 15.46 -3.50
N ILE A 138 -3.75 14.57 -3.01
CA ILE A 138 -4.19 13.26 -2.51
C ILE A 138 -5.21 13.46 -1.37
N ARG A 139 -4.89 14.30 -0.38
CA ARG A 139 -5.76 14.55 0.77
C ARG A 139 -7.11 15.16 0.39
N GLU A 140 -7.19 15.91 -0.71
CA GLU A 140 -8.43 16.49 -1.25
C GLU A 140 -9.27 15.48 -2.02
N ASN A 141 -8.64 14.52 -2.70
CA ASN A 141 -9.33 13.56 -3.59
C ASN A 141 -9.77 12.26 -2.91
N PHE A 142 -9.30 11.98 -1.70
CA PHE A 142 -9.59 10.73 -0.99
C PHE A 142 -10.14 10.97 0.42
N ASP A 143 -10.90 10.00 0.93
CA ASP A 143 -11.35 9.98 2.32
C ASP A 143 -10.14 9.92 3.27
N LYS A 144 -9.98 10.96 4.09
CA LYS A 144 -8.86 11.14 5.03
C LYS A 144 -8.75 10.00 6.06
N SER A 145 -9.85 9.28 6.33
CA SER A 145 -9.85 8.12 7.24
C SER A 145 -9.34 6.83 6.59
N ARG A 146 -9.17 6.84 5.26
CA ARG A 146 -8.78 5.68 4.43
C ARG A 146 -7.45 5.89 3.70
N VAL A 147 -6.71 6.94 4.04
CA VAL A 147 -5.38 7.22 3.49
C VAL A 147 -4.39 7.42 4.62
N TYR A 148 -3.33 6.62 4.60
CA TYR A 148 -2.23 6.65 5.53
C TYR A 148 -0.95 7.08 4.80
N TYR A 149 -0.06 7.78 5.50
CA TYR A 149 1.13 8.39 4.92
C TYR A 149 2.38 7.81 5.58
N ASP A 150 3.27 7.25 4.76
CA ASP A 150 4.61 6.78 5.11
C ASP A 150 5.64 7.61 4.31
N ILE A 151 5.87 8.83 4.79
CA ILE A 151 6.61 9.88 4.08
C ILE A 151 7.86 10.24 4.87
N PHE A 152 9.01 10.29 4.19
CA PHE A 152 10.27 10.71 4.78
C PHE A 152 10.34 12.23 5.06
N GLU A 153 11.19 12.62 6.00
CA GLU A 153 11.54 14.02 6.22
C GLU A 153 12.48 14.54 5.10
N PRO A 154 12.44 15.84 4.76
CA PRO A 154 11.67 16.92 5.42
C PRO A 154 10.21 17.09 4.95
N GLN A 155 9.81 16.47 3.85
CA GLN A 155 8.49 16.69 3.23
C GLN A 155 7.32 16.35 4.16
N ASN A 156 7.48 15.35 5.03
CA ASN A 156 6.46 15.01 6.03
C ASN A 156 6.18 16.16 7.01
N SER A 157 7.21 16.86 7.49
CA SER A 157 7.04 18.04 8.36
C SER A 157 6.35 19.19 7.63
N GLU A 158 6.73 19.45 6.38
CA GLU A 158 6.11 20.51 5.58
C GLU A 158 4.64 20.20 5.27
N PHE A 159 4.34 18.94 4.96
CA PHE A 159 2.97 18.48 4.73
C PHE A 159 2.09 18.63 5.98
N LYS A 160 2.59 18.20 7.15
CA LYS A 160 1.89 18.36 8.44
C LYS A 160 1.59 19.83 8.72
N LYS A 161 2.58 20.70 8.57
CA LYS A 161 2.43 22.15 8.71
C LYS A 161 1.35 22.71 7.77
N ALA A 162 1.31 22.25 6.51
CA ALA A 162 0.32 22.69 5.53
C ALA A 162 -1.12 22.26 5.90
N ILE A 163 -1.30 21.16 6.65
CA ILE A 163 -2.61 20.67 7.09
C ILE A 163 -2.96 21.03 8.54
N GLY A 164 -2.14 21.86 9.20
CA GLY A 164 -2.37 22.35 10.57
C GLY A 164 -2.14 21.32 11.67
N ILE A 165 -1.23 20.36 11.46
CA ILE A 165 -0.76 19.38 12.45
C ILE A 165 0.72 19.67 12.73
#